data_AF-A0A7S0Z5Y0-F1
#
_entry.id   AF-A0A7S0Z5Y0-F1
#
_cell.length_a   1.000
_cell.length_b   1.000
_cell.length_c   1.000
_cell.angle_alpha   90.00
_cell.angle_beta   90.00
_cell.angle_gamma   90.00
#
_symmetry.space_group_name_H-M   'P 1'
#
loop_
_entity.id
_entity.type
_entity.pdbx_description
1 polymer ?
#
loop_
_entity_poly.entity_id
_entity_poly.type
_entity_poly.pdbx_seq_one_letter_code
_entity_poly.pdbx_strand_id
1 'polypeptide(L)'
;GNVLKIQSLLAKCGEHPEAEEGDEWISDPQSVAVLGIALVAMGEELGSDMAVRAYDHLIQYGDASVKKAVPLAFALLHTSNPKLDITDLLGRLSHDSNEEVAQAACLA
;
A
#
# COMPACT_ATOMS: atom_id res chain seq x y z
N GLY A 1 18.08 1.41 8.10
CA GLY A 1 16.76 1.90 7.72
C GLY A 1 16.66 3.34 7.42
N ASN A 2 16.33 3.64 6.16
CA ASN A 2 16.01 5.00 5.74
C ASN A 2 14.55 5.33 6.10
N VAL A 3 14.26 5.35 7.40
CA VAL A 3 12.93 5.66 7.96
C VAL A 3 12.46 7.05 7.52
N LEU A 4 13.40 8.00 7.38
CA LEU A 4 13.10 9.34 6.87
C LEU A 4 12.59 9.30 5.42
N LYS A 5 13.10 8.38 4.59
CA LYS A 5 12.60 8.22 3.22
C LYS A 5 11.21 7.62 3.22
N ILE A 6 10.93 6.63 4.05
CA ILE A 6 9.58 6.07 4.19
C ILE A 6 8.60 7.14 4.68
N GLN A 7 8.97 7.95 5.68
CA GLN A 7 8.16 9.07 6.14
C GLN A 7 7.92 10.12 5.04
N SER A 8 8.95 10.44 4.23
CA SER A 8 8.79 11.37 3.12
C SER A 8 7.86 10.86 2.02
N LEU A 9 7.86 9.55 1.76
CA LEU A 9 6.96 8.92 0.80
C LEU A 9 5.54 8.81 1.36
N LEU A 10 5.40 8.52 2.66
CA LEU A 10 4.12 8.52 3.35
C LEU A 10 3.46 9.90 3.37
N ALA A 11 4.24 10.96 3.57
CA ALA A 11 3.73 12.32 3.48
C ALA A 11 3.13 12.59 2.08
N LYS A 12 3.80 12.12 1.02
CA LYS A 12 3.29 12.22 -0.36
C LYS A 12 2.06 11.34 -0.63
N CYS A 13 1.92 10.20 0.05
CA CYS A 13 0.72 9.37 -0.03
C CYS A 13 -0.47 9.96 0.75
N GLY A 14 -0.21 10.82 1.75
CA GLY A 14 -1.24 11.46 2.58
C GLY A 14 -1.63 12.88 2.14
N GLU A 15 -0.86 13.50 1.25
CA GLU A 15 -1.32 14.66 0.49
C GLU A 15 -2.46 14.16 -0.42
N HIS A 16 -3.70 14.52 -0.08
CA HIS A 16 -4.84 14.42 -0.99
C HIS A 16 -4.79 15.65 -1.89
N PRO A 17 -4.23 15.59 -3.12
CA PRO A 17 -4.41 16.69 -4.05
C PRO A 17 -5.90 16.81 -4.33
N GLU A 18 -6.47 18.00 -4.09
CA GLU A 18 -7.83 18.33 -4.52
C GLU A 18 -7.82 18.35 -6.05
N ALA A 19 -8.04 17.18 -6.66
CA ALA A 19 -8.11 17.03 -8.11
C ALA A 19 -9.51 17.45 -8.56
N GLU A 20 -9.59 18.55 -9.31
CA GLU A 20 -10.76 18.85 -10.14
C GLU A 20 -10.99 17.67 -11.12
N GLU A 21 -12.26 17.35 -11.40
CA GLU A 21 -12.70 16.28 -12.31
C GLU A 21 -12.02 16.41 -13.70
N GLY A 22 -10.90 15.73 -13.93
CA GLY A 22 -10.17 15.77 -15.20
C GLY A 22 -8.74 15.25 -15.22
N ASP A 23 -8.04 15.20 -14.08
CA ASP A 23 -6.62 14.81 -14.01
C ASP A 23 -6.39 13.45 -13.31
N GLU A 24 -6.78 12.34 -13.97
CA GLU A 24 -6.51 10.96 -13.48
C GLU A 24 -5.01 10.69 -13.22
N TRP A 25 -4.12 11.40 -13.91
CA TRP A 25 -2.66 11.29 -13.81
C TRP A 25 -2.08 11.76 -12.46
N ILE A 26 -2.86 12.48 -11.65
CA ILE A 26 -2.42 13.00 -10.35
C ILE A 26 -2.47 11.91 -9.25
N SER A 27 -3.28 10.85 -9.45
CA SER A 27 -3.41 9.74 -8.49
C SER A 27 -2.37 8.61 -8.73
N ASP A 28 -1.82 8.51 -9.95
CA ASP A 28 -0.77 7.54 -10.30
C ASP A 28 0.50 7.64 -9.45
N PRO A 29 1.06 8.85 -9.16
CA PRO A 29 2.23 9.00 -8.30
C PRO A 29 2.07 8.43 -6.90
N GLN A 30 0.85 8.47 -6.32
CA GLN A 30 0.59 7.95 -4.98
C GLN A 30 0.65 6.41 -4.95
N SER A 31 0.07 5.75 -5.95
CA SER A 31 0.12 4.29 -6.08
C SER A 31 1.57 3.77 -6.24
N VAL A 32 2.39 4.50 -7.00
CA VAL A 32 3.83 4.21 -7.16
C VAL A 32 4.59 4.46 -5.85
N ALA A 33 4.23 5.49 -5.09
CA ALA A 33 4.84 5.77 -3.79
C ALA A 33 4.56 4.65 -2.77
N VAL A 34 3.35 4.07 -2.77
CA VAL A 34 3.00 2.89 -1.93
C VAL A 34 3.91 1.70 -2.25
N LEU A 35 4.07 1.35 -3.53
CA LEU A 35 4.99 0.27 -3.92
C LEU A 35 6.46 0.61 -3.57
N GLY A 36 6.85 1.88 -3.71
CA GLY A 36 8.18 2.36 -3.33
C GLY A 36 8.46 2.22 -1.84
N ILE A 37 7.46 2.42 -0.97
CA ILE A 37 7.59 2.17 0.48
C ILE A 37 7.85 0.70 0.74
N ALA A 38 7.12 -0.21 0.07
CA ALA A 38 7.32 -1.65 0.22
C ALA A 38 8.74 -2.07 -0.18
N LEU A 39 9.26 -1.54 -1.29
CA LEU A 39 10.61 -1.83 -1.77
C LEU A 39 11.71 -1.30 -0.84
N VAL A 40 11.52 -0.12 -0.24
CA VAL A 40 12.51 0.47 0.68
C VAL A 40 12.49 -0.21 2.05
N ALA A 41 11.31 -0.62 2.52
CA ALA A 41 11.15 -1.36 3.77
C ALA A 41 11.51 -2.85 3.63
N MET A 42 11.56 -3.38 2.40
CA MET A 42 11.98 -4.75 2.13
C MET A 42 13.42 -4.98 2.63
N GLY A 43 13.58 -5.89 3.60
CA GLY A 43 14.87 -6.21 4.21
C GLY A 43 15.13 -5.55 5.56
N GLU A 44 14.19 -4.75 6.08
CA GLU A 44 14.33 -4.10 7.39
C GLU A 44 13.10 -4.32 8.28
N GLU A 45 13.28 -5.03 9.40
CA GLU A 45 12.17 -5.41 10.29
C GLU A 45 11.39 -4.22 10.84
N LEU A 46 12.09 -3.18 11.32
CA LEU A 46 11.45 -1.95 11.82
C LEU A 46 10.72 -1.15 10.73
N GLY A 47 11.27 -1.16 9.50
CA GLY A 47 10.67 -0.49 8.35
C GLY A 47 9.41 -1.22 7.88
N SER A 48 9.44 -2.54 7.85
CA SER A 48 8.29 -3.40 7.52
C SER A 48 7.14 -3.22 8.51
N ASP A 49 7.41 -3.23 9.82
CA ASP A 49 6.36 -3.04 10.83
C ASP A 49 5.76 -1.63 10.77
N MET A 50 6.56 -0.61 10.44
CA MET A 50 6.05 0.74 10.23
C MET A 50 5.19 0.85 8.95
N ALA A 51 5.62 0.20 7.87
CA ALA A 51 4.90 0.20 6.59
C ALA A 51 3.53 -0.51 6.70
N VAL A 52 3.45 -1.64 7.41
CA VAL A 52 2.20 -2.36 7.66
C VAL A 52 1.15 -1.45 8.31
N ARG A 53 1.53 -0.73 9.38
CA ARG A 53 0.62 0.19 10.07
C ARG A 53 0.15 1.34 9.18
N ALA A 54 1.03 1.82 8.31
CA ALA A 54 0.66 2.89 7.39
C ALA A 54 -0.28 2.40 6.28
N TYR A 55 -0.08 1.18 5.78
CA TYR A 55 -0.95 0.55 4.80
C TYR A 55 -2.36 0.27 5.35
N ASP A 56 -2.51 -0.06 6.64
CA ASP A 56 -3.81 -0.19 7.28
C ASP A 56 -4.63 1.11 7.24
N HIS A 57 -3.96 2.27 7.37
CA HIS A 57 -4.63 3.56 7.20
C HIS A 57 -4.95 3.84 5.73
N LEU A 58 -4.01 3.55 4.81
CA LEU A 58 -4.19 3.79 3.38
C LEU A 58 -5.30 2.93 2.78
N ILE A 59 -5.53 1.71 3.27
CA ILE A 59 -6.61 0.85 2.76
C ILE A 59 -8.00 1.34 3.20
N GLN A 60 -8.10 1.99 4.36
CA GLN A 60 -9.36 2.53 4.87
C GLN A 60 -9.68 3.89 4.23
N TYR A 61 -8.69 4.77 4.15
CA TYR A 61 -8.89 6.20 3.84
C TYR A 61 -8.29 6.65 2.51
N GLY A 62 -7.50 5.81 1.84
CA GLY A 62 -6.87 6.16 0.56
C GLY A 62 -7.86 6.19 -0.61
N ASP A 63 -7.44 6.86 -1.69
CA ASP A 63 -8.14 6.88 -2.97
C ASP A 63 -8.13 5.50 -3.63
N ALA A 64 -8.99 5.30 -4.64
CA ALA A 64 -9.13 4.03 -5.34
C ALA A 64 -7.79 3.50 -5.89
N SER A 65 -6.96 4.39 -6.46
CA SER A 65 -5.63 4.06 -6.99
C SER A 65 -4.63 3.64 -5.93
N VAL A 66 -4.77 4.13 -4.71
CA VAL A 66 -3.93 3.76 -3.56
C VAL A 66 -4.40 2.40 -3.02
N LYS A 67 -5.70 2.21 -2.86
CA LYS A 67 -6.32 0.98 -2.35
C LYS A 67 -5.94 -0.26 -3.16
N LYS A 68 -5.88 -0.17 -4.50
CA LYS A 68 -5.45 -1.30 -5.36
C LYS A 68 -3.95 -1.63 -5.23
N ALA A 69 -3.10 -0.66 -4.90
CA ALA A 69 -1.66 -0.87 -4.77
C ALA A 69 -1.27 -1.47 -3.41
N VAL A 70 -2.09 -1.28 -2.38
CA VAL A 70 -1.80 -1.72 -1.00
C VAL A 70 -1.69 -3.26 -0.85
N PRO A 71 -2.60 -4.10 -1.38
CA PRO A 71 -2.46 -5.56 -1.30
C PRO A 71 -1.16 -6.07 -1.92
N LEU A 72 -0.76 -5.52 -3.06
CA LEU A 72 0.52 -5.85 -3.72
C LEU A 72 1.71 -5.42 -2.85
N ALA A 73 1.62 -4.26 -2.21
CA ALA A 73 2.66 -3.78 -1.29
C ALA A 73 2.79 -4.67 -0.04
N PHE A 74 1.68 -5.21 0.49
CA PHE A 74 1.69 -6.20 1.57
C PHE A 74 2.39 -7.49 1.17
N ALA A 75 2.07 -8.04 0.00
CA ALA A 75 2.75 -9.22 -0.53
C ALA A 75 4.25 -8.99 -0.70
N LEU A 76 4.64 -7.86 -1.30
CA LEU A 76 6.06 -7.51 -1.50
C LEU A 76 6.83 -7.48 -0.17
N LEU A 77 6.28 -6.85 0.88
CA LEU A 77 6.90 -6.81 2.20
C LEU A 77 7.09 -8.20 2.83
N HIS A 78 6.18 -9.13 2.58
CA HIS A 78 6.14 -10.43 3.25
C HIS A 78 6.46 -11.63 2.35
N THR A 79 7.03 -11.40 1.15
CA THR A 79 7.46 -12.47 0.21
C THR A 79 8.37 -13.51 0.85
N SER A 80 9.29 -13.09 1.71
CA SER A 80 10.27 -13.97 2.36
C SER A 80 9.89 -14.36 3.80
N ASN A 81 8.85 -13.73 4.36
CA ASN A 81 8.41 -13.97 5.73
C ASN A 81 6.87 -13.84 5.82
N PRO A 82 6.11 -14.88 5.41
CA PRO A 82 4.66 -14.83 5.44
C PRO A 82 4.16 -14.82 6.90
N LYS A 83 3.63 -13.68 7.34
CA LYS A 83 2.94 -13.55 8.64
C LYS A 83 1.47 -13.93 8.47
N LEU A 84 0.95 -14.79 9.35
CA LEU A 84 -0.43 -15.27 9.31
C LEU A 84 -1.46 -14.12 9.33
N ASP A 85 -1.20 -13.07 10.11
CA ASP A 85 -2.09 -11.91 10.21
C ASP A 85 -2.30 -11.21 8.86
N ILE A 86 -1.25 -11.18 8.02
CA ILE A 86 -1.27 -10.50 6.73
C ILE A 86 -1.89 -11.39 5.66
N THR A 87 -1.64 -12.70 5.71
CA THR A 87 -2.33 -13.64 4.82
C THR A 87 -3.84 -13.69 5.10
N ASP A 88 -4.25 -13.57 6.36
CA ASP A 88 -5.67 -13.50 6.73
C ASP A 88 -6.30 -12.16 6.34
N LEU A 89 -5.52 -11.07 6.36
CA LEU A 89 -5.94 -9.77 5.83
C LEU A 89 -6.12 -9.84 4.30
N LEU A 90 -5.15 -10.38 3.57
CA LEU A 90 -5.24 -10.55 2.12
C LEU A 90 -6.42 -11.44 1.73
N GLY A 91 -6.67 -12.55 2.45
CA GLY A 91 -7.82 -13.42 2.21
C GLY A 91 -9.18 -12.73 2.41
N ARG A 92 -9.26 -11.78 3.34
CA ARG A 92 -10.44 -10.90 3.49
C ARG A 92 -10.56 -9.91 2.33
N LEU A 93 -9.45 -9.33 1.88
CA LEU A 93 -9.42 -8.40 0.74
C LEU A 93 -9.74 -9.07 -0.60
N SER A 94 -9.45 -10.36 -0.76
CA SER A 94 -9.85 -11.13 -1.95
C SER A 94 -11.37 -11.24 -2.13
N HIS A 95 -12.15 -11.01 -1.07
CA HIS A 95 -13.61 -11.00 -1.10
C HIS A 95 -14.19 -9.57 -1.04
N ASP A 96 -13.34 -8.55 -1.19
CA ASP A 96 -13.81 -7.18 -1.19
C ASP A 96 -14.73 -6.90 -2.39
N SER A 97 -15.69 -6.00 -2.20
CA SER A 97 -16.61 -5.54 -3.23
C SER A 97 -15.93 -4.85 -4.41
N ASN A 98 -14.71 -4.32 -4.21
CA ASN A 98 -13.93 -3.68 -5.26
C ASN A 98 -13.10 -4.72 -6.03
N GLU A 99 -13.46 -4.95 -7.29
CA GLU A 99 -12.81 -5.93 -8.17
C GLU A 99 -11.30 -5.68 -8.33
N GLU A 100 -10.84 -4.43 -8.40
CA GLU A 100 -9.41 -4.13 -8.56
C GLU A 100 -8.60 -4.51 -7.30
N VAL A 101 -9.16 -4.27 -6.12
CA VAL A 101 -8.54 -4.64 -4.84
C VAL A 101 -8.56 -6.15 -4.66
N ALA A 102 -9.68 -6.80 -5.01
CA ALA A 102 -9.82 -8.25 -4.95
C ALA A 102 -8.86 -8.97 -5.91
N GLN A 103 -8.69 -8.46 -7.13
CA GLN A 103 -7.71 -8.99 -8.09
C GLN A 103 -6.28 -8.81 -7.60
N ALA A 104 -5.95 -7.61 -7.07
CA ALA A 104 -4.64 -7.35 -6.48
C ALA A 104 -4.34 -8.27 -5.29
N ALA A 105 -5.34 -8.53 -4.44
CA ALA A 105 -5.24 -9.44 -3.30
C ALA A 105 -5.14 -10.92 -3.71
N CYS A 106 -5.76 -11.32 -4.83
CA CYS A 106 -5.61 -12.69 -5.37
C CYS A 106 -4.24 -12.92 -6.02
N LEU A 107 -3.61 -11.86 -6.55
CA LEU A 107 -2.30 -11.92 -7.17
C LEU A 107 -1.15 -11.85 -6.14
N ALA A 108 -1.41 -11.17 -5.02
CA ALA A 108 -0.58 -11.06 -3.83
C ALA A 108 -0.42 -12.41 -3.11
#